data_AF-A0A516Q4C5-F1
#
_entry.id   AF-A0A516Q4C5-F1
#
_cell.length_a   1.000
_cell.length_b   1.000
_cell.length_c   1.000
_cell.angle_alpha   90.00
_cell.angle_beta   90.00
_cell.angle_gamma   90.00
#
_symmetry.space_group_name_H-M   'P 1'
#
loop_
_entity.id
_entity.type
_entity.pdbx_description
1 polymer ?
#
loop_
_entity_poly.entity_id
_entity_poly.type
_entity_poly.pdbx_seq_one_letter_code
_entity_poly.pdbx_strand_id
1 'polypeptide(L)'
;MYQGVLIAESLKIGAELDQRLTLTKIARVRPGNTVAGQPETWTIIEFELAADHAPPFADGLAAALQEPGWYCDFRSDRDVYVIFPGQVFHYPRGDDRGRAEAIAYGRDLGVPESQLDWPK
;
A
#
# COMPACT_ATOMS: atom_id res chain seq x y z
N MET A 1 -9.81 6.02 -12.35
CA MET A 1 -9.95 6.18 -10.89
C MET A 1 -9.15 5.06 -10.26
N TYR A 2 -8.43 5.34 -9.19
CA TYR A 2 -7.70 4.32 -8.43
C TYR A 2 -8.49 3.93 -7.21
N GLN A 3 -8.35 2.67 -6.81
CA GLN A 3 -8.87 2.10 -5.57
C GLN A 3 -7.73 1.47 -4.80
N GLY A 4 -7.70 1.66 -3.49
CA GLY A 4 -6.63 1.15 -2.65
C GLY A 4 -7.05 0.94 -1.21
N VAL A 5 -6.11 0.37 -0.45
CA VAL A 5 -6.28 0.10 0.97
C VAL A 5 -5.07 0.64 1.73
N LEU A 6 -5.35 1.41 2.77
CA LEU A 6 -4.35 1.87 3.72
C LEU A 6 -4.65 1.26 5.09
N ILE A 7 -3.63 0.70 5.73
CA ILE A 7 -3.68 0.32 7.13
C ILE A 7 -3.15 1.51 7.93
N ALA A 8 -3.94 2.11 8.81
CA ALA A 8 -3.53 3.31 9.54
C ALA A 8 -2.25 3.07 10.35
N GLU A 9 -2.13 1.88 10.93
CA GLU A 9 -0.97 1.44 11.70
C GLU A 9 0.25 1.11 10.82
N SER A 10 0.20 1.28 9.50
CA SER A 10 1.38 1.23 8.63
C SER A 10 2.12 2.57 8.54
N LEU A 11 1.53 3.65 9.06
CA LEU A 11 2.11 4.99 9.02
C LEU A 11 3.04 5.26 10.21
N LYS A 12 4.11 6.03 9.98
CA LYS A 12 4.96 6.57 11.04
C LYS A 12 4.14 7.52 11.93
N ILE A 13 4.44 7.53 13.23
CA ILE A 13 3.88 8.54 14.14
C ILE A 13 4.32 9.94 13.68
N GLY A 14 3.34 10.82 13.50
CA GLY A 14 3.55 12.20 13.04
C GLY A 14 3.59 12.36 11.51
N ALA A 15 3.44 11.29 10.73
CA ALA A 15 3.25 11.42 9.29
C ALA A 15 1.90 12.07 8.97
N GLU A 16 1.90 12.91 7.94
CA GLU A 16 0.71 13.58 7.42
C GLU A 16 0.54 13.23 5.94
N LEU A 17 -0.66 12.81 5.56
CA LEU A 17 -1.07 12.57 4.19
C LEU A 17 -2.16 13.58 3.82
N ASP A 18 -1.75 14.74 3.31
CA ASP A 18 -2.67 15.78 2.86
C ASP A 18 -3.02 15.56 1.37
N GLN A 19 -3.98 14.67 1.12
CA GLN A 19 -4.51 14.40 -0.22
C GLN A 19 -6.03 14.26 -0.21
N ARG A 20 -6.65 14.60 -1.34
CA ARG A 20 -8.09 14.44 -1.55
C ARG A 20 -8.41 12.99 -1.91
N LEU A 21 -8.93 12.26 -0.93
CA LEU A 21 -9.37 10.89 -1.08
C LEU A 21 -10.89 10.81 -0.87
N THR A 22 -11.55 9.95 -1.63
CA THR A 22 -12.92 9.51 -1.30
C THR A 22 -12.79 8.28 -0.43
N LEU A 23 -13.14 8.40 0.85
CA LEU A 23 -13.23 7.24 1.74
C LEU A 23 -14.44 6.39 1.38
N THR A 24 -14.23 5.11 1.10
CA THR A 24 -15.31 4.17 0.77
C THR A 24 -15.67 3.30 1.97
N LYS A 25 -14.71 2.97 2.84
CA LYS A 25 -14.94 2.16 4.04
C LYS A 25 -13.85 2.33 5.10
N ILE A 26 -14.24 2.22 6.37
CA ILE A 26 -13.33 2.06 7.51
C ILE A 26 -13.72 0.78 8.27
N ALA A 27 -12.75 -0.06 8.58
CA ALA A 27 -12.95 -1.25 9.39
C ALA A 27 -11.83 -1.45 10.40
N ARG A 28 -12.15 -2.04 11.57
CA ARG A 28 -11.15 -2.49 12.55
C ARG A 28 -11.16 -4.00 12.62
N VAL A 29 -10.01 -4.63 12.36
CA VAL A 29 -9.89 -6.08 12.23
C VAL A 29 -8.72 -6.61 13.02
N ARG A 30 -8.78 -7.88 13.42
CA ARG A 30 -7.62 -8.66 13.86
C ARG A 30 -7.21 -9.56 12.68
N PRO A 31 -6.18 -9.20 11.91
CA PRO A 31 -5.77 -9.99 10.76
C PRO A 31 -5.12 -11.30 11.26
N GLY A 32 -5.45 -12.42 10.63
CA GLY A 32 -4.93 -13.74 11.01
C GLY A 32 -3.46 -13.98 10.63
N ASN A 33 -2.78 -13.00 10.06
CA ASN A 33 -1.48 -13.13 9.41
C ASN A 33 -0.50 -11.98 9.75
N THR A 34 -0.60 -11.38 10.94
CA THR A 34 0.40 -10.40 11.41
C THR A 34 1.79 -11.01 11.48
N VAL A 35 2.82 -10.27 11.09
CA VAL A 35 4.23 -10.62 11.36
C VAL A 35 4.77 -9.90 12.59
N ALA A 36 5.93 -10.34 13.09
CA ALA A 36 6.58 -9.73 14.24
C ALA A 36 6.80 -8.22 14.02
N GLY A 37 6.30 -7.40 14.95
CA GLY A 37 6.36 -5.94 14.88
C GLY A 37 5.08 -5.26 14.40
N GLN A 38 4.11 -6.00 13.85
CA GLN A 38 2.80 -5.44 13.49
C GLN A 38 1.81 -5.57 14.67
N PRO A 39 0.92 -4.58 14.90
CA PRO A 39 -0.07 -4.66 15.96
C PRO A 39 -1.14 -5.71 15.65
N GLU A 40 -1.71 -6.31 16.69
CA GLU A 40 -2.77 -7.33 16.57
C GLU A 40 -4.08 -6.82 15.96
N THR A 41 -4.28 -5.50 15.94
CA THR A 41 -5.49 -4.86 15.41
C THR A 41 -5.10 -3.82 14.38
N TRP A 42 -5.71 -3.89 13.21
CA TRP A 42 -5.53 -2.93 12.12
C TRP A 42 -6.79 -2.13 11.88
N THR A 43 -6.60 -0.86 11.57
CA THR A 43 -7.60 0.06 11.06
C THR A 43 -7.42 0.14 9.54
N ILE A 44 -8.29 -0.57 8.82
CA ILE A 44 -8.33 -0.62 7.36
C ILE A 44 -9.14 0.57 6.85
N ILE A 45 -8.54 1.35 5.96
CA ILE A 45 -9.14 2.48 5.25
C ILE A 45 -9.15 2.13 3.77
N GLU A 46 -10.33 1.88 3.21
CA GLU A 46 -10.52 1.71 1.77
C GLU A 46 -10.82 3.09 1.16
N PHE A 47 -10.15 3.41 0.05
CA PHE A 47 -10.26 4.72 -0.58
C PHE A 47 -10.28 4.65 -2.11
N GLU A 48 -10.80 5.72 -2.70
CA GLU A 48 -10.69 6.05 -4.11
C GLU A 48 -9.94 7.37 -4.31
N LEU A 49 -9.19 7.48 -5.40
CA LEU A 49 -8.59 8.74 -5.84
C LEU A 49 -8.60 8.94 -7.36
N ALA A 50 -8.59 10.20 -7.77
CA ALA A 50 -8.44 10.58 -9.16
C ALA A 50 -7.00 10.38 -9.65
N ALA A 51 -6.83 10.19 -10.96
CA ALA A 51 -5.55 9.76 -11.54
C ALA A 51 -4.45 10.83 -11.48
N ASP A 52 -4.84 12.10 -11.53
CA ASP A 52 -3.97 13.26 -11.34
C ASP A 52 -3.39 13.35 -9.93
N HIS A 53 -4.08 12.81 -8.93
CA HIS A 53 -3.60 12.73 -7.55
C HIS A 53 -2.74 11.50 -7.26
N ALA A 54 -2.66 10.52 -8.16
CA ALA A 54 -1.99 9.25 -7.90
C ALA A 54 -0.46 9.37 -7.69
N PRO A 55 0.30 10.04 -8.57
CA PRO A 55 1.74 10.20 -8.35
C PRO A 55 2.11 10.91 -7.02
N PRO A 56 1.58 12.11 -6.71
CA PRO A 56 1.97 12.79 -5.46
C PRO A 56 1.50 12.04 -4.20
N PHE A 57 0.39 11.29 -4.28
CA PHE A 57 -0.05 10.46 -3.17
C PHE A 57 0.87 9.25 -2.95
N ALA A 58 1.35 8.61 -4.03
CA ALA A 58 2.33 7.53 -3.92
C ALA A 58 3.63 7.99 -3.26
N ASP A 59 4.14 9.15 -3.66
CA ASP A 59 5.36 9.74 -3.06
C ASP A 59 5.14 10.08 -1.58
N GLY A 60 3.98 10.64 -1.24
CA GLY A 60 3.59 10.92 0.15
C GLY A 60 3.52 9.65 1.00
N LEU A 61 2.96 8.57 0.46
CA LEU A 61 2.93 7.26 1.12
C LEU A 61 4.34 6.71 1.33
N ALA A 62 5.22 6.78 0.32
CA ALA A 62 6.59 6.30 0.46
C ALA A 62 7.35 7.02 1.59
N ALA A 63 7.09 8.31 1.79
CA ALA A 63 7.65 9.06 2.92
C ALA A 63 7.00 8.69 4.27
N ALA A 64 5.69 8.43 4.28
CA ALA A 64 4.89 8.24 5.48
C ALA A 64 4.89 6.82 6.05
N LEU A 65 5.07 5.79 5.22
CA LEU A 65 5.05 4.38 5.64
C LEU A 65 6.22 4.04 6.56
N GLN A 66 5.96 3.24 7.59
CA GLN A 66 6.96 2.77 8.55
C GLN A 66 7.59 1.42 8.14
N GLU A 67 8.77 1.13 8.69
CA GLU A 67 9.48 -0.13 8.47
C GLU A 67 9.43 -1.03 9.72
N PRO A 68 9.71 -2.34 9.58
CA PRO A 68 9.70 -3.13 8.35
C PRO A 68 8.31 -3.72 8.04
N GLY A 69 8.17 -4.38 6.89
CA GLY A 69 7.01 -5.24 6.63
C GLY A 69 5.69 -4.51 6.33
N TRP A 70 5.73 -3.23 5.96
CA TRP A 70 4.55 -2.49 5.52
C TRP A 70 4.66 -2.06 4.07
N TYR A 71 3.50 -2.03 3.42
CA TYR A 71 3.33 -1.44 2.10
C TYR A 71 1.89 -0.93 1.98
N CYS A 72 1.64 -0.09 0.99
CA CYS A 72 0.31 0.27 0.54
C CYS A 72 0.24 0.01 -0.97
N ASP A 73 -0.89 -0.47 -1.45
CA ASP A 73 -1.13 -0.58 -2.88
C ASP A 73 -2.45 0.09 -3.26
N PHE A 74 -2.46 0.63 -4.46
CA PHE A 74 -3.67 1.11 -5.11
C PHE A 74 -3.55 0.93 -6.61
N ARG A 75 -4.69 0.71 -7.26
CA ARG A 75 -4.73 0.28 -8.66
C ARG A 75 -5.93 0.86 -9.41
N SER A 76 -5.78 0.99 -10.71
CA SER A 76 -6.86 1.29 -11.65
C SER A 76 -7.08 0.10 -12.58
N ASP A 77 -7.92 0.29 -13.59
CA ASP A 77 -8.06 -0.62 -14.72
C ASP A 77 -6.78 -0.74 -15.57
N ARG A 78 -5.85 0.22 -15.46
CA ARG A 78 -4.67 0.33 -16.33
C ARG A 78 -3.35 0.22 -15.60
N ASP A 79 -3.29 0.63 -14.36
CA ASP A 79 -2.04 0.82 -13.62
C ASP A 79 -2.12 0.26 -12.21
N VAL A 80 -0.97 -0.16 -11.68
CA VAL A 80 -0.80 -0.58 -10.29
C VAL A 80 0.30 0.26 -9.66
N TYR A 81 0.05 0.75 -8.46
CA TYR A 81 1.05 1.30 -7.57
C TYR A 81 1.22 0.37 -6.39
N VAL A 82 2.48 0.04 -6.08
CA VAL A 82 2.89 -0.64 -4.85
C VAL A 82 3.94 0.23 -4.18
N ILE A 83 3.64 0.68 -2.98
CA ILE A 83 4.42 1.66 -2.25
C ILE A 83 4.95 1.01 -0.98
N PHE A 84 6.27 1.02 -0.84
CA PHE A 84 6.99 0.64 0.36
C PHE A 84 7.61 1.90 1.00
N PRO A 85 8.08 1.83 2.25
CA PRO A 85 8.91 2.89 2.83
C PRO A 85 10.06 3.26 1.87
N GLY A 86 10.10 4.53 1.46
CA GLY A 86 11.13 5.09 0.59
C GLY A 86 11.12 4.65 -0.88
N GLN A 87 10.20 3.79 -1.32
CA GLN A 87 10.21 3.25 -2.68
C GLN A 87 8.80 3.09 -3.26
N VAL A 88 8.61 3.61 -4.48
CA VAL A 88 7.38 3.46 -5.27
C VAL A 88 7.66 2.54 -6.46
N PHE A 89 6.80 1.54 -6.66
CA PHE A 89 6.71 0.78 -7.91
C PHE A 89 5.42 1.17 -8.62
N HIS A 90 5.52 1.56 -9.88
CA HIS A 90 4.39 1.83 -10.75
C HIS A 90 4.57 1.05 -12.05
N TYR A 91 3.56 0.24 -12.39
CA TYR A 91 3.59 -0.58 -13.61
C TYR A 91 2.18 -0.78 -14.19
N PRO A 92 2.06 -1.03 -15.51
CA PRO A 92 0.77 -1.33 -16.13
C PRO A 92 0.14 -2.63 -15.61
N ARG A 93 -1.19 -2.71 -15.56
CA ARG A 93 -1.90 -3.97 -15.27
C ARG A 93 -1.50 -5.04 -16.29
N GLY A 94 -1.21 -6.25 -15.81
CA GLY A 94 -0.67 -7.33 -16.62
C GLY A 94 0.84 -7.30 -16.88
N ASP A 95 1.58 -6.29 -16.40
CA ASP A 95 3.06 -6.31 -16.44
C ASP A 95 3.61 -7.26 -15.37
N ASP A 96 3.86 -8.50 -15.78
CA ASP A 96 4.40 -9.56 -14.92
C ASP A 96 5.83 -9.23 -14.42
N ARG A 97 6.63 -8.47 -15.18
CA ARG A 97 7.99 -8.11 -14.77
C ARG A 97 7.96 -7.04 -13.69
N GLY A 98 7.23 -5.95 -13.91
CA GLY A 98 7.06 -4.89 -12.91
C GLY A 98 6.47 -5.42 -11.60
N ARG A 99 5.47 -6.30 -11.70
CA ARG A 99 4.90 -7.00 -10.53
C ARG A 99 5.93 -7.85 -9.80
N ALA A 100 6.75 -8.63 -10.52
CA ALA A 100 7.77 -9.48 -9.91
C ALA A 100 8.86 -8.67 -9.18
N GLU A 101 9.26 -7.53 -9.74
CA GLU A 101 10.21 -6.61 -9.11
C GLU A 101 9.67 -6.06 -7.78
N ALA A 102 8.41 -5.61 -7.75
CA ALA A 102 7.77 -5.13 -6.53
C ALA A 102 7.62 -6.22 -5.45
N ILE A 103 7.28 -7.45 -5.84
CA ILE A 103 7.20 -8.61 -4.92
C ILE A 103 8.57 -8.94 -4.33
N ALA A 104 9.62 -8.97 -5.16
CA ALA A 104 10.97 -9.24 -4.69
C ALA A 104 11.41 -8.20 -3.64
N TYR A 105 11.15 -6.92 -3.90
CA TYR A 105 11.46 -5.85 -2.96
C TYR A 105 10.67 -5.98 -1.64
N GLY A 106 9.37 -6.28 -1.71
CA GLY A 106 8.55 -6.48 -0.51
C GLY A 106 9.02 -7.65 0.35
N ARG A 107 9.45 -8.74 -0.30
CA ARG A 107 10.02 -9.90 0.39
C ARG A 107 11.31 -9.54 1.13
N ASP A 108 12.19 -8.77 0.50
CA ASP A 108 13.44 -8.31 1.11
C ASP A 108 13.19 -7.37 2.30
N LEU A 109 12.08 -6.62 2.30
CA LEU A 109 11.61 -5.81 3.43
C LEU A 109 10.86 -6.59 4.51
N GLY A 110 10.75 -7.91 4.39
CA GLY A 110 10.10 -8.78 5.37
C GLY A 110 8.57 -8.80 5.30
N VAL A 111 7.96 -8.33 4.21
CA VAL A 111 6.52 -8.53 3.97
C VAL A 111 6.28 -10.02 3.70
N PRO A 112 5.36 -10.68 4.41
CA PRO A 112 5.08 -12.10 4.19
C PRO A 112 4.48 -12.35 2.80
N GLU A 113 4.86 -13.48 2.18
CA GLU A 113 4.45 -13.83 0.81
C GLU A 113 2.92 -13.86 0.64
N SER A 114 2.18 -14.25 1.69
CA SER A 114 0.72 -14.28 1.69
C SER A 114 0.06 -12.90 1.67
N GLN A 115 0.83 -11.82 1.84
CA GLN A 115 0.38 -10.44 1.66
C GLN A 115 0.86 -9.86 0.31
N LEU A 116 1.75 -10.56 -0.41
CA LEU A 116 2.26 -10.16 -1.73
C LEU A 116 1.51 -10.88 -2.89
N ASP A 117 0.33 -11.41 -2.62
CA ASP A 117 -0.49 -12.23 -3.53
C ASP A 117 -1.46 -11.41 -4.40
N TRP A 118 -1.07 -10.20 -4.79
CA TRP A 118 -1.97 -9.27 -5.47
C TRP A 118 -2.48 -9.82 -6.81
N PRO A 119 -3.77 -9.63 -7.15
CA PRO A 119 -4.33 -10.07 -8.42
C PRO A 119 -3.66 -9.35 -9.59
N LYS A 120 -3.44 -10.10 -10.67
CA LYS A 120 -2.92 -9.57 -11.94
C LYS A 120 -3.84 -8.50 -12.53
#